data_AF-A0AAD9L1J8-F1
#
_entry.id   AF-A0AAD9L1J8-F1
#
_cell.length_a   1.000
_cell.length_b   1.000
_cell.length_c   1.000
_cell.angle_alpha   90.00
_cell.angle_beta   90.00
_cell.angle_gamma   90.00
#
_symmetry.space_group_name_H-M   'P 1'
#
loop_
_entity.id
_entity.type
_entity.pdbx_description
1 polymer ?
#
loop_
_entity_poly.entity_id
_entity_poly.type
_entity_poly.pdbx_seq_one_letter_code
_entity_poly.pdbx_strand_id
1 'polypeptide(L)'
;MATETFWEDREVRFDISVAHLKMRPGEKLVDRLDAIEDTKGNNGDRGRLLVTNLRLIWHSQTMPRINLSIGFSCVLNISTKVAMSKLRGNTEALYVLTKSGNTRFEFIFTNLIPGSPRLFTTVIAVHRAYDTSKIYRELKLRSALIHNKELRLLPQEQRYNKINGVWNLSSDQGNLGTFFITNVRLVWYANMNETFNVSIPYLQMKSVRARDSKFGLAMVVESSERSGGYVLGFRLDPVEKLHEVVKEIQSLHKVYSACPIFGVEFEVEENLPAVDLLTVEPVQDDVEIESGLEQSDAFAAYFADGDKELDRDPEFNRELGLAVEKLKDGFTLSGLWEVVQ
;
A
#
# COMPACT_ATOMS: atom_id res chain seq x y z
N MET A 1 -20.83 -2.83 -10.06
CA MET A 1 -19.64 -3.70 -10.16
C MET A 1 -18.89 -3.52 -8.87
N ALA A 2 -18.81 -4.56 -8.04
CA ALA A 2 -18.01 -4.52 -6.84
C ALA A 2 -16.57 -4.23 -7.28
N THR A 3 -16.00 -3.11 -6.85
CA THR A 3 -14.57 -2.87 -6.94
C THR A 3 -13.89 -4.10 -6.36
N GLU A 4 -13.21 -4.89 -7.19
CA GLU A 4 -12.25 -5.89 -6.70
C GLU A 4 -11.41 -5.21 -5.63
N THR A 5 -11.47 -5.77 -4.44
CA THR A 5 -11.01 -5.12 -3.22
C THR A 5 -9.50 -4.91 -3.33
N PHE A 6 -9.05 -3.68 -3.64
CA PHE A 6 -7.63 -3.33 -3.81
C PHE A 6 -6.80 -3.79 -2.61
N TRP A 7 -5.99 -4.82 -2.78
CA TRP A 7 -5.29 -5.50 -1.68
C TRP A 7 -3.78 -5.58 -1.90
N GLU A 8 -3.34 -5.44 -3.15
CA GLU A 8 -1.98 -5.72 -3.60
C GLU A 8 -0.94 -4.87 -2.87
N ASP A 9 -1.26 -3.61 -2.55
CA ASP A 9 -0.38 -2.71 -1.80
C ASP A 9 -0.51 -2.84 -0.28
N ARG A 10 -1.55 -3.52 0.22
CA ARG A 10 -2.04 -3.45 1.61
C ARG A 10 -2.00 -4.75 2.38
N GLU A 11 -1.71 -5.85 1.71
CA GLU A 11 -1.65 -7.17 2.33
C GLU A 11 -0.36 -7.88 1.95
N VAL A 12 0.02 -8.81 2.82
CA VAL A 12 1.04 -9.81 2.57
C VAL A 12 0.34 -11.14 2.35
N ARG A 13 0.59 -11.78 1.21
CA ARG A 13 -0.02 -13.08 0.88
C ARG A 13 1.04 -14.08 0.41
N PHE A 14 0.78 -15.34 0.71
CA PHE A 14 1.62 -16.49 0.41
C PHE A 14 0.86 -17.39 -0.57
N ASP A 15 1.60 -18.03 -1.48
CA ASP A 15 1.11 -19.04 -2.42
C ASP A 15 -0.17 -18.62 -3.15
N ILE A 16 -0.16 -17.39 -3.65
CA ILE A 16 -1.29 -16.83 -4.38
C ILE A 16 -1.41 -17.49 -5.76
N SER A 17 -2.64 -17.51 -6.28
CA SER A 17 -2.91 -18.04 -7.62
C SER A 17 -2.22 -17.22 -8.71
N VAL A 18 -1.96 -17.85 -9.86
CA VAL A 18 -1.38 -17.18 -11.04
C VAL A 18 -2.21 -15.98 -11.50
N ALA A 19 -3.54 -16.03 -11.31
CA ALA A 19 -4.42 -14.90 -11.60
C ALA A 19 -4.09 -13.67 -10.73
N HIS A 20 -3.78 -13.88 -9.45
CA HIS A 20 -3.43 -12.81 -8.50
C HIS A 20 -1.97 -12.32 -8.62
N LEU A 21 -1.09 -13.10 -9.27
CA LEU A 21 0.27 -12.69 -9.65
C LEU A 21 0.27 -11.72 -10.83
N LYS A 22 -0.77 -11.73 -11.67
CA LYS A 22 -0.91 -10.77 -12.76
C LYS A 22 -1.06 -9.36 -12.19
N MET A 23 -0.44 -8.41 -12.88
CA MET A 23 -0.51 -7.01 -12.50
C MET A 23 -1.93 -6.49 -12.71
N ARG A 24 -2.48 -5.84 -11.69
CA ARG A 24 -3.77 -5.17 -11.80
C ARG A 24 -3.69 -3.94 -12.71
N PRO A 25 -4.83 -3.42 -13.19
CA PRO A 25 -4.83 -2.11 -13.85
C PRO A 25 -4.18 -1.03 -12.97
N GLY A 26 -3.26 -0.27 -13.57
CA GLY A 26 -2.44 0.75 -12.91
C GLY A 26 -1.17 0.22 -12.24
N GLU A 27 -1.07 -1.09 -11.98
CA GLU A 27 0.17 -1.72 -11.52
C GLU A 27 1.14 -1.90 -12.69
N LYS A 28 2.41 -1.56 -12.48
CA LYS A 28 3.45 -1.62 -13.51
C LYS A 28 4.66 -2.35 -12.96
N LEU A 29 5.26 -3.19 -13.79
CA LEU A 29 6.57 -3.76 -13.51
C LEU A 29 7.60 -2.63 -13.56
N VAL A 30 8.38 -2.51 -12.50
CA VAL A 30 9.51 -1.58 -12.43
C VAL A 30 10.80 -2.32 -12.75
N ASP A 31 11.00 -3.49 -12.13
CA ASP A 31 12.21 -4.28 -12.33
C ASP A 31 11.94 -5.77 -12.15
N ARG A 32 12.75 -6.58 -12.83
CA ARG A 32 12.75 -8.03 -12.76
C ARG A 32 14.16 -8.49 -12.43
N LEU A 33 14.26 -9.21 -11.31
CA LEU A 33 15.51 -9.73 -10.79
C LEU A 33 15.43 -11.25 -10.78
N ASP A 34 16.19 -11.86 -11.67
CA ASP A 34 16.36 -13.31 -11.73
C ASP A 34 17.43 -13.77 -10.71
N ALA A 35 17.39 -15.06 -10.33
CA ALA A 35 18.34 -15.65 -9.39
C ALA A 35 18.29 -15.02 -7.99
N ILE A 36 17.09 -14.74 -7.50
CA ILE A 36 16.86 -14.27 -6.13
C ILE A 36 16.35 -15.44 -5.29
N GLU A 37 17.11 -15.80 -4.27
CA GLU A 37 16.74 -16.83 -3.29
C GLU A 37 15.95 -16.19 -2.14
N ASP A 38 14.84 -16.80 -1.76
CA ASP A 38 14.20 -16.52 -0.47
C ASP A 38 14.90 -17.34 0.62
N THR A 39 15.75 -16.66 1.38
CA THR A 39 16.61 -17.30 2.40
C THR A 39 15.86 -17.62 3.68
N LYS A 40 14.70 -16.99 3.92
CA LYS A 40 13.94 -17.18 5.17
C LYS A 40 13.03 -18.39 5.07
N GLY A 41 12.11 -18.43 4.11
CA GLY A 41 11.12 -19.49 4.00
C GLY A 41 11.53 -20.66 3.11
N ASN A 42 12.22 -20.37 2.01
CA ASN A 42 12.54 -21.34 0.95
C ASN A 42 14.06 -21.45 0.71
N ASN A 43 14.85 -21.55 1.78
CA ASN A 43 16.31 -21.55 1.69
C ASN A 43 16.83 -22.72 0.83
N GLY A 44 17.61 -22.41 -0.21
CA GLY A 44 18.05 -23.36 -1.23
C GLY A 44 17.24 -23.35 -2.52
N ASP A 45 16.10 -22.65 -2.59
CA ASP A 45 15.30 -22.54 -3.80
C ASP A 45 15.59 -21.23 -4.56
N ARG A 46 15.82 -21.37 -5.86
CA ARG A 46 16.11 -20.24 -6.73
C ARG A 46 14.80 -19.67 -7.24
N GLY A 47 14.58 -18.38 -6.99
CA GLY A 47 13.39 -17.67 -7.44
C GLY A 47 13.68 -16.49 -8.34
N ARG A 48 12.59 -15.80 -8.67
CA ARG A 48 12.56 -14.52 -9.36
C ARG A 48 11.83 -13.52 -8.49
N LEU A 49 12.40 -12.33 -8.32
CA LEU A 49 11.77 -11.20 -7.65
C LEU A 49 11.33 -10.17 -8.70
N LEU A 50 10.05 -9.85 -8.70
CA LEU A 50 9.45 -8.78 -9.48
C LEU A 50 9.19 -7.60 -8.54
N VAL A 51 9.73 -6.45 -8.90
CA VAL A 51 9.48 -5.18 -8.22
C VAL A 51 8.45 -4.44 -9.04
N THR A 52 7.25 -4.26 -8.49
CA THR A 52 6.21 -3.44 -9.12
C THR A 52 6.15 -2.07 -8.45
N ASN A 53 5.27 -1.19 -8.91
CA ASN A 53 5.00 0.07 -8.25
C ASN A 53 4.14 -0.03 -6.97
N LEU A 54 3.61 -1.22 -6.61
CA LEU A 54 2.72 -1.40 -5.45
C LEU A 54 3.19 -2.46 -4.45
N ARG A 55 3.89 -3.48 -4.93
CA ARG A 55 4.29 -4.66 -4.17
C ARG A 55 5.55 -5.31 -4.70
N LEU A 56 6.18 -6.11 -3.86
CA LEU A 56 7.17 -7.11 -4.27
C LEU A 56 6.46 -8.44 -4.52
N ILE A 57 6.83 -9.11 -5.60
CA ILE A 57 6.35 -10.46 -5.89
C ILE A 57 7.57 -11.35 -6.04
N TRP A 58 7.68 -12.37 -5.20
CA TRP A 58 8.68 -13.42 -5.38
C TRP A 58 7.99 -14.72 -5.76
N HIS A 59 8.56 -15.48 -6.69
CA HIS A 59 8.10 -16.84 -6.95
C HIS A 59 9.29 -17.74 -7.23
N SER A 60 9.15 -19.01 -6.86
CA SER A 60 10.13 -20.04 -7.21
C SER A 60 10.23 -20.19 -8.73
N GLN A 61 11.44 -20.43 -9.24
CA GLN A 61 11.66 -20.77 -10.64
C GLN A 61 11.36 -22.25 -10.90
N THR A 62 11.51 -23.11 -9.89
CA THR A 62 11.29 -24.56 -10.03
C THR A 62 9.84 -24.94 -9.76
N MET A 63 9.16 -24.23 -8.84
CA MET A 63 7.79 -24.52 -8.43
C MET A 63 6.97 -23.23 -8.24
N PRO A 64 6.42 -22.62 -9.32
CA PRO A 64 5.76 -21.30 -9.26
C PRO A 64 4.55 -21.19 -8.32
N ARG A 65 3.96 -22.32 -7.90
CA ARG A 65 2.92 -22.35 -6.85
C ARG A 65 3.42 -21.82 -5.50
N ILE A 66 4.73 -21.91 -5.25
CA ILE A 66 5.38 -21.32 -4.08
C ILE A 66 5.75 -19.88 -4.43
N ASN A 67 5.04 -18.93 -3.84
CA ASN A 67 5.22 -17.52 -4.14
C ASN A 67 4.80 -16.60 -2.98
N LEU A 68 5.24 -15.35 -3.05
CA LEU A 68 5.04 -14.31 -2.06
C LEU A 68 4.59 -13.03 -2.76
N SER A 69 3.60 -12.35 -2.18
CA SER A 69 3.19 -11.00 -2.58
C SER A 69 3.22 -10.10 -1.36
N ILE A 70 4.09 -9.09 -1.38
CA ILE A 70 4.33 -8.18 -0.26
C ILE A 70 3.95 -6.76 -0.67
N GLY A 71 2.80 -6.28 -0.20
CA GLY A 71 2.36 -4.91 -0.43
C GLY A 71 3.24 -3.86 0.26
N PHE A 72 3.58 -2.77 -0.43
CA PHE A 72 4.45 -1.73 0.14
C PHE A 72 3.83 -0.99 1.33
N SER A 73 2.51 -0.92 1.45
CA SER A 73 1.87 -0.34 2.64
C SER A 73 2.10 -1.17 3.91
N CYS A 74 2.45 -2.45 3.78
CA CYS A 74 2.77 -3.32 4.91
C CYS A 74 4.23 -3.21 5.35
N VAL A 75 5.11 -2.62 4.53
CA VAL A 75 6.53 -2.57 4.82
C VAL A 75 6.80 -1.54 5.92
N LEU A 76 7.48 -1.99 6.98
CA LEU A 76 7.94 -1.14 8.07
C LEU A 76 9.38 -0.69 7.86
N ASN A 77 10.23 -1.60 7.39
CA ASN A 77 11.64 -1.35 7.23
C ASN A 77 12.23 -2.21 6.11
N ILE A 78 13.17 -1.64 5.36
CA ILE A 78 13.99 -2.31 4.36
C ILE A 78 15.45 -2.05 4.72
N SER A 79 16.23 -3.11 4.92
CA SER A 79 17.65 -3.00 5.28
C SER A 79 18.49 -4.05 4.56
N THR A 80 19.78 -3.76 4.39
CA THR A 80 20.74 -4.74 3.88
C THR A 80 21.55 -5.29 5.04
N LYS A 81 21.61 -6.61 5.17
CA LYS A 81 22.45 -7.29 6.17
C LYS A 81 23.08 -8.54 5.55
N VAL A 82 24.11 -9.08 6.19
CA VAL A 82 24.71 -10.35 5.77
C VAL A 82 23.80 -11.50 6.23
N ALA A 83 23.47 -12.40 5.31
CA ALA A 83 22.71 -13.63 5.57
C ALA A 83 23.50 -14.85 5.09
N MET A 84 23.21 -16.01 5.68
CA MET A 84 23.77 -17.30 5.27
C MET A 84 22.82 -17.98 4.27
N SER A 85 23.11 -17.81 2.98
CA SER A 85 22.42 -18.49 1.90
C SER A 85 22.91 -19.94 1.77
N LYS A 86 22.01 -20.89 1.48
CA LYS A 86 22.40 -22.27 1.20
C LYS A 86 23.12 -22.40 -0.14
N LEU A 87 22.77 -21.56 -1.12
CA LEU A 87 23.34 -21.58 -2.47
C LEU A 87 24.65 -20.78 -2.59
N ARG A 88 24.90 -19.81 -1.70
CA ARG A 88 26.08 -18.92 -1.78
C ARG A 88 26.93 -18.80 -0.51
N GLY A 89 26.47 -19.29 0.63
CA GLY A 89 27.10 -19.01 1.92
C GLY A 89 26.83 -17.58 2.38
N ASN A 90 27.80 -16.97 3.09
CA ASN A 90 27.65 -15.61 3.64
C ASN A 90 27.67 -14.56 2.52
N THR A 91 26.55 -13.85 2.35
CA THR A 91 26.41 -12.77 1.36
C THR A 91 25.45 -11.71 1.85
N GLU A 92 25.52 -10.52 1.27
CA GLU A 92 24.52 -9.48 1.50
C GLU A 92 23.15 -9.90 0.99
N ALA A 93 22.13 -9.66 1.82
CA ALA A 93 20.73 -9.98 1.56
C ALA A 93 19.83 -8.81 1.98
N LEU A 94 18.67 -8.74 1.32
CA LEU A 94 17.66 -7.71 1.50
C LEU A 94 16.69 -8.19 2.57
N TYR A 95 16.64 -7.50 3.69
CA TYR A 95 15.72 -7.74 4.78
C TYR A 95 14.52 -6.81 4.63
N VAL A 96 13.34 -7.38 4.45
CA VAL A 96 12.07 -6.65 4.37
C VAL A 96 11.25 -7.02 5.59
N LEU A 97 11.13 -6.10 6.54
CA LEU A 97 10.28 -6.24 7.70
C LEU A 97 8.91 -5.62 7.40
N THR A 98 7.86 -6.39 7.62
CA THR A 98 6.48 -5.98 7.34
C THR A 98 5.60 -6.18 8.57
N LYS A 99 4.47 -5.48 8.58
CA LYS A 99 3.36 -5.71 9.49
C LYS A 99 2.07 -5.79 8.70
N SER A 100 1.38 -6.91 8.82
CA SER A 100 0.05 -7.13 8.25
C SER A 100 -0.90 -7.46 9.39
N GLY A 101 -1.88 -6.59 9.63
CA GLY A 101 -2.69 -6.65 10.86
C GLY A 101 -1.83 -6.52 12.12
N ASN A 102 -1.93 -7.49 13.03
CA ASN A 102 -1.13 -7.55 14.25
C ASN A 102 0.14 -8.38 14.12
N THR A 103 0.38 -8.97 12.96
CA THR A 103 1.47 -9.93 12.76
C THR A 103 2.63 -9.29 12.01
N ARG A 104 3.86 -9.56 12.47
CA ARG A 104 5.08 -9.06 11.86
C ARG A 104 5.77 -10.18 11.09
N PHE A 105 6.05 -9.93 9.82
CA PHE A 105 6.79 -10.86 8.97
C PHE A 105 8.13 -10.28 8.55
N GLU A 106 9.15 -11.12 8.50
CA GLU A 106 10.48 -10.80 8.00
C GLU A 106 10.77 -11.67 6.77
N PHE A 107 11.14 -11.01 5.68
CA PHE A 107 11.55 -11.65 4.42
C PHE A 107 13.03 -11.37 4.17
N ILE A 108 13.76 -12.38 3.70
CA ILE A 108 15.19 -12.28 3.41
C ILE A 108 15.42 -12.72 1.98
N PHE A 109 15.79 -11.78 1.11
CA PHE A 109 16.08 -12.06 -0.29
C PHE A 109 17.58 -11.94 -0.58
N THR A 110 18.17 -13.02 -1.06
CA THR A 110 19.58 -13.09 -1.42
C THR A 110 19.75 -13.06 -2.93
N ASN A 111 20.57 -12.15 -3.44
CA ASN A 111 20.96 -12.17 -4.84
C ASN A 111 22.05 -13.23 -5.07
N LEU A 112 21.77 -14.20 -5.93
CA LEU A 112 22.73 -15.25 -6.27
C LEU A 112 23.81 -14.78 -7.24
N ILE A 113 23.63 -13.64 -7.90
CA ILE A 113 24.62 -13.06 -8.80
C ILE A 113 25.51 -12.11 -7.98
N PRO A 114 26.83 -12.39 -7.86
CA PRO A 114 27.74 -11.54 -7.11
C PRO A 114 27.92 -10.16 -7.77
N GLY A 115 28.13 -9.13 -6.95
CA GLY A 115 28.52 -7.80 -7.43
C GLY A 115 27.40 -6.93 -8.01
N SER A 116 26.14 -7.37 -7.96
CA SER A 116 25.00 -6.57 -8.42
C SER A 116 24.23 -5.94 -7.25
N PRO A 117 24.36 -4.63 -7.01
CA PRO A 117 23.60 -3.92 -5.98
C PRO A 117 22.15 -3.62 -6.39
N ARG A 118 21.77 -3.95 -7.64
CA ARG A 118 20.50 -3.59 -8.28
C ARG A 118 19.28 -3.99 -7.46
N LEU A 119 19.32 -5.15 -6.80
CA LEU A 119 18.27 -5.61 -5.90
C LEU A 119 17.95 -4.57 -4.81
N PHE A 120 19.00 -4.04 -4.17
CA PHE A 120 18.84 -3.13 -3.04
C PHE A 120 18.43 -1.74 -3.52
N THR A 121 19.11 -1.22 -4.55
CA THR A 121 18.88 0.15 -5.03
C THR A 121 17.46 0.32 -5.57
N THR A 122 17.00 -0.60 -6.41
CA THR A 122 15.67 -0.53 -7.01
C THR A 122 14.57 -0.65 -5.95
N VAL A 123 14.63 -1.68 -5.08
CA VAL A 123 13.56 -1.92 -4.09
C VAL A 123 13.43 -0.76 -3.10
N ILE A 124 14.55 -0.23 -2.60
CA ILE A 124 14.54 0.90 -1.65
C ILE A 124 14.00 2.17 -2.31
N ALA A 125 14.41 2.44 -3.56
CA ALA A 125 13.99 3.64 -4.27
C ALA A 125 12.50 3.61 -4.63
N VAL A 126 11.99 2.47 -5.11
CA VAL A 126 10.56 2.29 -5.40
C VAL A 126 9.73 2.39 -4.12
N HIS A 127 10.15 1.75 -3.02
CA HIS A 127 9.46 1.87 -1.75
C HIS A 127 9.41 3.33 -1.25
N ARG A 128 10.51 4.09 -1.40
CA ARG A 128 10.53 5.52 -1.07
C ARG A 128 9.55 6.32 -1.92
N ALA A 129 9.50 6.07 -3.23
CA ALA A 129 8.54 6.71 -4.13
C ALA A 129 7.09 6.34 -3.78
N TYR A 130 6.85 5.10 -3.35
CA TYR A 130 5.56 4.66 -2.83
C TYR A 130 5.17 5.45 -1.56
N ASP A 131 6.09 5.59 -0.60
CA ASP A 131 5.83 6.28 0.66
C ASP A 131 5.57 7.78 0.51
N THR A 132 6.30 8.46 -0.37
CA THR A 132 6.16 9.92 -0.58
C THR A 132 4.92 10.29 -1.39
N SER A 133 4.30 9.33 -2.09
CA SER A 133 3.13 9.52 -2.95
C SER A 133 1.79 9.11 -2.31
N LYS A 134 1.75 8.88 -0.98
CA LYS A 134 0.53 8.45 -0.26
C LYS A 134 -0.72 9.30 -0.52
N ILE A 135 -0.56 10.58 -0.80
CA ILE A 135 -1.66 11.51 -1.06
C ILE A 135 -2.52 11.11 -2.29
N TYR A 136 -1.96 10.34 -3.23
CA TYR A 136 -2.72 9.78 -4.36
C TYR A 136 -3.70 8.66 -3.94
N ARG A 137 -3.47 8.03 -2.78
CA ARG A 137 -4.11 6.75 -2.41
C ARG A 137 -4.79 6.79 -1.05
N GLU A 138 -4.49 7.76 -0.20
CA GLU A 138 -5.01 7.89 1.15
C GLU A 138 -5.90 9.12 1.32
N LEU A 139 -7.04 8.93 1.97
CA LEU A 139 -7.90 10.03 2.40
C LEU A 139 -7.16 10.83 3.48
N LYS A 140 -7.11 12.16 3.33
CA LYS A 140 -6.47 13.05 4.29
C LYS A 140 -7.45 14.11 4.77
N LEU A 141 -7.51 14.27 6.09
CA LEU A 141 -8.22 15.35 6.77
C LEU A 141 -7.19 16.34 7.32
N ARG A 142 -7.47 17.64 7.18
CA ARG A 142 -6.66 18.74 7.74
C ARG A 142 -5.17 18.65 7.37
N SER A 143 -4.89 18.50 6.07
CA SER A 143 -3.53 18.40 5.55
C SER A 143 -3.07 19.73 4.94
N ALA A 144 -1.76 19.92 4.77
CA ALA A 144 -1.19 21.10 4.13
C ALA A 144 -1.32 21.01 2.60
N LEU A 145 -2.53 21.28 2.09
CA LEU A 145 -2.88 21.13 0.67
C LEU A 145 -2.93 22.46 -0.09
N ILE A 146 -3.19 23.56 0.60
CA ILE A 146 -3.48 24.86 0.01
C ILE A 146 -2.28 25.78 0.21
N HIS A 147 -1.92 26.50 -0.85
CA HIS A 147 -0.91 27.55 -0.82
C HIS A 147 -1.43 28.76 -1.61
N ASN A 148 -1.46 29.94 -1.00
CA ASN A 148 -1.97 31.17 -1.60
C ASN A 148 -3.39 31.02 -2.21
N LYS A 149 -4.32 30.38 -1.48
CA LYS A 149 -5.71 30.10 -1.92
C LYS A 149 -5.82 29.22 -3.19
N GLU A 150 -4.77 28.50 -3.54
CA GLU A 150 -4.75 27.53 -4.63
C GLU A 150 -4.32 26.16 -4.13
N LEU A 151 -4.80 25.12 -4.82
CA LEU A 151 -4.43 23.74 -4.53
C LEU A 151 -3.00 23.47 -5.00
N ARG A 152 -2.15 22.93 -4.11
CA ARG A 152 -0.86 22.38 -4.49
C ARG A 152 -1.07 21.05 -5.21
N LEU A 153 -0.89 21.07 -6.53
CA LEU A 153 -1.03 19.89 -7.39
C LEU A 153 0.12 18.90 -7.14
N LEU A 154 -0.21 17.62 -7.18
CA LEU A 154 0.76 16.51 -7.22
C LEU A 154 1.37 16.38 -8.64
N PRO A 155 2.50 15.67 -8.82
CA PRO A 155 3.20 15.59 -10.11
C PRO A 155 2.33 15.21 -11.34
N GLN A 156 1.41 14.26 -11.17
CA GLN A 156 0.51 13.74 -12.21
C GLN A 156 -0.92 14.26 -12.05
N GLU A 157 -1.12 15.28 -11.20
CA GLU A 157 -2.43 15.84 -10.90
C GLU A 157 -2.73 17.04 -11.78
N GLN A 158 -3.87 16.98 -12.46
CA GLN A 158 -4.41 18.06 -13.28
C GLN A 158 -5.77 18.48 -12.73
N ARG A 159 -5.96 19.80 -12.57
CA ARG A 159 -7.23 20.38 -12.12
C ARG A 159 -8.20 20.47 -13.31
N TYR A 160 -9.36 19.84 -13.19
CA TYR A 160 -10.47 19.97 -14.13
C TYR A 160 -11.36 21.16 -13.77
N ASN A 161 -11.74 21.29 -12.50
CA ASN A 161 -12.73 22.26 -12.08
C ASN A 161 -12.40 22.88 -10.72
N LYS A 162 -12.82 24.13 -10.53
CA LYS A 162 -12.74 24.89 -9.27
C LYS A 162 -14.09 25.53 -9.01
N ILE A 163 -14.73 25.12 -7.92
CA ILE A 163 -16.08 25.52 -7.58
C ILE A 163 -16.02 26.27 -6.25
N ASN A 164 -16.29 27.57 -6.30
CA ASN A 164 -16.41 28.39 -5.10
C ASN A 164 -17.81 28.25 -4.50
N GLY A 165 -17.92 28.52 -3.19
CA GLY A 165 -19.21 28.60 -2.52
C GLY A 165 -19.81 27.24 -2.13
N VAL A 166 -18.96 26.23 -1.97
CA VAL A 166 -19.40 24.87 -1.61
C VAL A 166 -19.43 24.74 -0.10
N TRP A 167 -20.60 24.47 0.45
CA TRP A 167 -20.80 24.28 1.89
C TRP A 167 -20.50 22.85 2.30
N ASN A 168 -19.68 22.65 3.32
CA ASN A 168 -19.53 21.37 3.99
C ASN A 168 -20.59 21.23 5.09
N LEU A 169 -21.31 20.10 5.08
CA LEU A 169 -22.43 19.80 5.98
C LEU A 169 -22.06 18.83 7.12
N SER A 170 -20.77 18.56 7.33
CA SER A 170 -20.27 17.68 8.38
C SER A 170 -20.24 18.34 9.76
N SER A 171 -20.48 19.65 9.87
CA SER A 171 -20.52 20.42 11.12
C SER A 171 -21.87 21.10 11.32
N ASP A 172 -22.25 21.34 12.59
CA ASP A 172 -23.53 21.95 12.98
C ASP A 172 -23.72 23.36 12.42
N GLN A 173 -22.62 24.09 12.29
CA GLN A 173 -22.52 25.31 11.48
C GLN A 173 -21.84 24.91 10.19
N GLY A 174 -22.56 24.94 9.06
CA GLY A 174 -21.98 24.63 7.76
C GLY A 174 -20.77 25.53 7.48
N ASN A 175 -19.74 24.98 6.85
CA ASN A 175 -18.54 25.76 6.51
C ASN A 175 -18.53 26.09 5.03
N LEU A 176 -18.43 27.38 4.69
CA LEU A 176 -18.29 27.82 3.30
C LEU A 176 -16.86 27.62 2.82
N GLY A 177 -16.72 26.95 1.69
CA GLY A 177 -15.42 26.61 1.14
C GLY A 177 -15.36 26.62 -0.38
N THR A 178 -14.23 26.13 -0.86
CA THR A 178 -13.93 25.96 -2.28
C THR A 178 -13.62 24.49 -2.54
N PHE A 179 -14.15 23.97 -3.65
CA PHE A 179 -14.05 22.57 -4.04
C PHE A 179 -13.25 22.47 -5.34
N PHE A 180 -12.23 21.63 -5.34
CA PHE A 180 -11.40 21.32 -6.50
C PHE A 180 -11.68 19.89 -6.95
N ILE A 181 -11.84 19.73 -8.27
CA ILE A 181 -11.99 18.44 -8.94
C ILE A 181 -10.75 18.24 -9.78
N THR A 182 -10.01 17.16 -9.52
CA THR A 182 -8.82 16.79 -10.28
C THR A 182 -8.99 15.41 -10.92
N ASN A 183 -7.99 14.97 -11.69
CA ASN A 183 -7.94 13.63 -12.28
C ASN A 183 -7.65 12.51 -11.26
N VAL A 184 -7.18 12.82 -10.05
CA VAL A 184 -6.80 11.81 -9.05
C VAL A 184 -7.59 11.86 -7.74
N ARG A 185 -8.09 13.05 -7.36
CA ARG A 185 -8.78 13.25 -6.07
C ARG A 185 -9.72 14.45 -6.10
N LEU A 186 -10.61 14.48 -5.12
CA LEU A 186 -11.42 15.64 -4.79
C LEU A 186 -10.81 16.36 -3.60
N VAL A 187 -10.78 17.69 -3.62
CA VAL A 187 -10.28 18.49 -2.48
C VAL A 187 -11.28 19.56 -2.15
N TRP A 188 -11.62 19.68 -0.87
CA TRP A 188 -12.40 20.81 -0.36
C TRP A 188 -11.65 21.47 0.79
N TYR A 189 -11.68 22.80 0.86
CA TYR A 189 -11.15 23.55 2.00
C TYR A 189 -12.09 24.70 2.38
N ALA A 190 -12.14 25.04 3.66
CA ALA A 190 -12.92 26.18 4.14
C ALA A 190 -12.21 27.51 3.88
N ASN A 191 -12.96 28.51 3.42
CA ASN A 191 -12.40 29.80 3.03
C ASN A 191 -11.93 30.63 4.24
N MET A 192 -12.57 30.47 5.39
CA MET A 192 -12.18 31.15 6.64
C MET A 192 -11.01 30.47 7.35
N ASN A 193 -10.81 29.17 7.13
CA ASN A 193 -9.75 28.41 7.75
C ASN A 193 -9.25 27.32 6.78
N GLU A 194 -8.16 27.61 6.08
CA GLU A 194 -7.59 26.72 5.07
C GLU A 194 -7.10 25.39 5.66
N THR A 195 -6.80 25.33 6.95
CA THR A 195 -6.43 24.08 7.63
C THR A 195 -7.61 23.13 7.79
N PHE A 196 -8.84 23.63 7.70
CA PHE A 196 -10.04 22.80 7.65
C PHE A 196 -10.31 22.38 6.21
N ASN A 197 -9.70 21.28 5.81
CA ASN A 197 -9.79 20.72 4.48
C ASN A 197 -9.91 19.19 4.49
N VAL A 198 -10.34 18.65 3.36
CA VAL A 198 -10.39 17.22 3.09
C VAL A 198 -9.90 16.93 1.68
N SER A 199 -9.11 15.88 1.53
CA SER A 199 -8.69 15.32 0.25
C SER A 199 -9.15 13.88 0.16
N ILE A 200 -9.93 13.58 -0.88
CA ILE A 200 -10.59 12.30 -1.12
C ILE A 200 -10.10 11.75 -2.45
N PRO A 201 -9.11 10.84 -2.47
CA PRO A 201 -8.71 10.17 -3.70
C PRO A 201 -9.84 9.34 -4.28
N TYR A 202 -9.93 9.29 -5.61
CA TYR A 202 -10.91 8.44 -6.29
C TYR A 202 -10.77 6.97 -5.88
N LEU A 203 -9.55 6.51 -5.61
CA LEU A 203 -9.26 5.17 -5.11
C LEU A 203 -10.01 4.82 -3.81
N GLN A 204 -10.28 5.83 -2.96
CA GLN A 204 -10.98 5.64 -1.69
C GLN A 204 -12.48 5.92 -1.78
N MET A 205 -13.00 6.34 -2.93
CA MET A 205 -14.42 6.61 -3.10
C MET A 205 -15.20 5.32 -3.35
N LYS A 206 -16.24 5.09 -2.56
CA LYS A 206 -17.22 4.00 -2.74
C LYS A 206 -18.35 4.46 -3.65
N SER A 207 -18.89 5.65 -3.41
CA SER A 207 -19.92 6.24 -4.26
C SER A 207 -20.01 7.76 -4.12
N VAL A 208 -20.56 8.40 -5.15
CA VAL A 208 -20.96 9.82 -5.12
C VAL A 208 -22.39 9.94 -5.65
N ARG A 209 -23.25 10.62 -4.90
CA ARG A 209 -24.69 10.74 -5.19
C ARG A 209 -25.27 12.04 -4.66
N ALA A 210 -26.30 12.55 -5.33
CA ALA A 210 -27.15 13.58 -4.77
C ALA A 210 -28.16 12.93 -3.80
N ARG A 211 -28.29 13.48 -2.59
CA ARG A 211 -29.25 13.04 -1.57
C ARG A 211 -29.84 14.23 -0.84
N ASP A 212 -31.09 14.10 -0.43
CA ASP A 212 -31.72 15.08 0.45
C ASP A 212 -31.06 15.07 1.83
N SER A 213 -30.82 16.27 2.35
CA SER A 213 -30.30 16.51 3.69
C SER A 213 -31.21 17.46 4.45
N LYS A 214 -30.95 17.64 5.76
CA LYS A 214 -31.65 18.66 6.57
C LYS A 214 -31.51 20.08 6.01
N PHE A 215 -30.50 20.33 5.18
CA PHE A 215 -30.18 21.64 4.63
C PHE A 215 -30.48 21.76 3.12
N GLY A 216 -31.31 20.87 2.58
CA GLY A 216 -31.64 20.76 1.16
C GLY A 216 -30.85 19.66 0.44
N LEU A 217 -30.95 19.61 -0.88
CA LEU A 217 -30.25 18.62 -1.70
C LEU A 217 -28.72 18.83 -1.60
N ALA A 218 -27.99 17.76 -1.35
CA ALA A 218 -26.54 17.78 -1.17
C ALA A 218 -25.86 16.66 -1.95
N MET A 219 -24.64 16.94 -2.42
CA MET A 219 -23.73 15.91 -2.93
C MET A 219 -23.13 15.16 -1.74
N VAL A 220 -23.33 13.85 -1.71
CA VAL A 220 -22.79 12.95 -0.69
C VAL A 220 -21.70 12.09 -1.32
N VAL A 221 -20.49 12.19 -0.78
CA VAL A 221 -19.34 11.36 -1.14
C VAL A 221 -19.11 10.35 -0.01
N GLU A 222 -19.19 9.06 -0.35
CA GLU A 222 -18.95 7.97 0.58
C GLU A 222 -17.59 7.35 0.28
N SER A 223 -16.78 7.24 1.32
CA SER A 223 -15.48 6.58 1.24
C SER A 223 -15.58 5.08 1.52
N SER A 224 -14.54 4.34 1.15
CA SER A 224 -14.44 2.92 1.42
C SER A 224 -14.39 2.65 2.93
N GLU A 225 -14.90 1.50 3.37
CA GLU A 225 -14.85 1.09 4.78
C GLU A 225 -13.40 0.99 5.29
N ARG A 226 -12.47 0.60 4.39
CA ARG A 226 -11.03 0.57 4.67
C ARG A 226 -10.43 1.94 4.95
N SER A 227 -11.00 3.00 4.38
CA SER A 227 -10.61 4.39 4.69
C SER A 227 -11.38 5.00 5.87
N GLY A 228 -12.16 4.22 6.62
CA GLY A 228 -12.93 4.68 7.78
C GLY A 228 -14.41 4.94 7.50
N GLY A 229 -14.91 4.68 6.30
CA GLY A 229 -16.35 4.74 6.00
C GLY A 229 -16.98 6.13 6.15
N TYR A 230 -16.19 7.19 5.91
CA TYR A 230 -16.66 8.57 5.97
C TYR A 230 -17.80 8.84 4.97
N VAL A 231 -18.79 9.59 5.43
CA VAL A 231 -19.91 10.13 4.64
C VAL A 231 -19.80 11.64 4.66
N LEU A 232 -19.39 12.23 3.54
CA LEU A 232 -19.09 13.66 3.43
C LEU A 232 -20.16 14.35 2.58
N GLY A 233 -20.87 15.31 3.17
CA GLY A 233 -21.95 16.06 2.53
C GLY A 233 -21.52 17.46 2.11
N PHE A 234 -21.79 17.80 0.86
CA PHE A 234 -21.48 19.10 0.27
C PHE A 234 -22.72 19.71 -0.39
N ARG A 235 -23.10 20.94 0.01
CA ARG A 235 -24.18 21.68 -0.64
C ARG A 235 -23.60 22.66 -1.66
N LEU A 236 -24.22 22.70 -2.84
CA LEU A 236 -23.89 23.60 -3.93
C LEU A 236 -25.16 24.30 -4.37
N ASP A 237 -25.08 25.61 -4.60
CA ASP A 237 -26.17 26.43 -5.11
C ASP A 237 -25.75 27.01 -6.48
N PRO A 238 -26.60 26.98 -7.53
CA PRO A 238 -27.94 26.39 -7.57
C PRO A 238 -27.91 24.86 -7.80
N VAL A 239 -29.06 24.20 -7.67
CA VAL A 239 -29.20 22.73 -7.68
C VAL A 239 -28.82 22.11 -9.03
N GLU A 240 -28.94 22.84 -10.13
CA GLU A 240 -28.53 22.38 -11.45
C GLU A 240 -27.02 22.12 -11.48
N LYS A 241 -26.23 23.03 -10.90
CA LYS A 241 -24.77 22.90 -10.78
C LYS A 241 -24.37 21.70 -9.94
N LEU A 242 -25.14 21.38 -8.91
CA LEU A 242 -24.92 20.18 -8.09
C LEU A 242 -25.02 18.91 -8.95
N HIS A 243 -26.04 18.81 -9.80
CA HIS A 243 -26.22 17.65 -10.67
C HIS A 243 -25.13 17.54 -11.74
N GLU A 244 -24.68 18.66 -12.30
CA GLU A 244 -23.55 18.70 -13.24
C GLU A 244 -22.26 18.18 -12.59
N VAL A 245 -21.95 18.69 -11.39
CA VAL A 245 -20.74 18.31 -10.64
C VAL A 245 -20.77 16.83 -10.24
N VAL A 246 -21.92 16.32 -9.80
CA VAL A 246 -22.06 14.88 -9.49
C VAL A 246 -21.79 14.02 -10.72
N LYS A 247 -22.34 14.39 -11.89
CA LYS A 247 -22.10 13.67 -13.15
C LYS A 247 -20.64 13.75 -13.61
N GLU A 248 -20.01 14.91 -13.46
CA GLU A 248 -18.58 15.12 -13.74
C GLU A 248 -17.72 14.17 -12.89
N ILE A 249 -17.93 14.17 -11.57
CA ILE A 249 -17.19 13.33 -10.63
C ILE A 249 -17.44 11.85 -10.89
N GLN A 250 -18.68 11.43 -11.18
CA GLN A 250 -18.99 10.04 -11.53
C GLN A 250 -18.25 9.57 -12.79
N SER A 251 -18.17 10.44 -13.79
CA SER A 251 -17.46 10.15 -15.05
C SER A 251 -15.96 10.03 -14.81
N LEU A 252 -15.36 10.98 -14.08
CA LEU A 252 -13.95 10.95 -13.71
C LEU A 252 -13.60 9.74 -12.86
N HIS A 253 -14.43 9.41 -11.86
CA HIS A 253 -14.25 8.24 -11.02
C HIS A 253 -14.26 6.95 -11.86
N LYS A 254 -15.20 6.81 -12.81
CA LYS A 254 -15.25 5.65 -13.70
C LYS A 254 -14.01 5.52 -14.58
N VAL A 255 -13.52 6.63 -15.15
CA VAL A 255 -12.29 6.65 -15.96
C VAL A 255 -11.08 6.29 -15.09
N TYR A 256 -10.97 6.87 -13.90
CA TYR A 256 -9.89 6.57 -12.95
C TYR A 256 -9.91 5.10 -12.51
N SER A 257 -11.08 4.51 -12.24
CA SER A 257 -11.19 3.11 -11.84
C SER A 257 -10.73 2.11 -12.91
N ALA A 258 -10.75 2.49 -14.20
CA ALA A 258 -10.31 1.61 -15.28
C ALA A 258 -8.79 1.45 -15.31
N CYS A 259 -8.03 2.52 -15.03
CA CYS A 259 -6.57 2.49 -14.91
C CYS A 259 -6.11 3.51 -13.86
N PRO A 260 -6.09 3.11 -12.56
CA PRO A 260 -5.77 4.02 -11.47
C PRO A 260 -4.37 4.59 -11.54
N ILE A 261 -4.26 5.89 -11.26
CA ILE A 261 -2.97 6.55 -11.08
C ILE A 261 -2.60 6.45 -9.60
N PHE A 262 -1.56 5.66 -9.31
CA PHE A 262 -1.08 5.45 -7.94
C PHE A 262 -0.05 6.49 -7.49
N GLY A 263 0.52 7.28 -8.41
CA GLY A 263 1.48 8.35 -8.11
C GLY A 263 2.90 7.90 -7.77
N VAL A 264 3.19 6.60 -7.93
CA VAL A 264 4.52 6.04 -7.72
C VAL A 264 5.32 6.22 -9.00
N GLU A 265 6.24 7.17 -8.97
CA GLU A 265 7.13 7.48 -10.09
C GLU A 265 8.50 6.85 -9.85
N PHE A 266 8.95 6.09 -10.83
CA PHE A 266 10.29 5.54 -10.86
C PHE A 266 10.72 5.42 -12.32
N GLU A 267 11.79 6.12 -12.68
CA GLU A 267 12.49 5.93 -13.93
C GLU A 267 13.72 5.07 -13.63
N VAL A 268 13.84 3.93 -14.32
CA VAL A 268 15.08 3.15 -14.28
C VAL A 268 16.12 3.99 -15.00
N GLU A 269 17.17 4.43 -14.31
CA GLU A 269 18.33 5.04 -14.98
C GLU A 269 18.88 4.01 -15.98
N GLU A 270 18.71 4.26 -17.29
CA GLU A 270 19.15 3.38 -18.39
C GLU A 270 20.69 3.24 -18.50
N ASN A 271 21.47 3.73 -17.54
CA ASN A 271 22.93 3.69 -17.55
C ASN A 271 23.55 2.42 -16.94
N LEU A 272 22.75 1.38 -16.69
CA LEU A 272 23.29 0.03 -16.54
C LEU A 272 23.19 -0.64 -17.91
N PRO A 273 24.31 -1.05 -18.55
CA PRO A 273 24.26 -1.65 -19.88
C PRO A 273 23.22 -2.77 -19.86
N ALA A 274 22.26 -2.68 -20.78
CA ALA A 274 21.21 -3.67 -20.96
C ALA A 274 21.84 -5.05 -21.01
N VAL A 275 21.70 -5.82 -19.92
CA VAL A 275 22.03 -7.24 -19.90
C VAL A 275 20.84 -7.98 -20.51
N ASP A 276 20.54 -7.66 -21.76
CA ASP A 276 19.58 -8.36 -22.61
C ASP A 276 20.12 -9.74 -23.06
N LEU A 277 21.20 -10.21 -22.44
CA LEU A 277 21.89 -11.44 -22.77
C LEU A 277 21.64 -12.59 -21.77
N LEU A 278 20.79 -12.40 -20.76
CA LEU A 278 20.42 -13.46 -19.80
C LEU A 278 18.92 -13.56 -19.52
N THR A 279 18.10 -12.75 -20.18
CA THR A 279 16.64 -12.81 -20.14
C THR A 279 16.17 -13.95 -21.03
N VAL A 280 16.05 -15.14 -20.45
CA VAL A 280 15.32 -16.25 -21.10
C VAL A 280 13.90 -15.77 -21.39
N GLU A 281 13.49 -15.90 -22.65
CA GLU A 281 12.13 -15.62 -23.12
C GLU A 281 11.10 -16.33 -22.24
N PRO A 282 9.93 -15.73 -22.00
CA PRO A 282 8.89 -16.36 -21.20
C PRO A 282 8.43 -17.64 -21.91
N VAL A 283 8.84 -18.81 -21.40
CA VAL A 283 8.15 -20.05 -21.68
C VAL A 283 6.81 -19.95 -20.95
N GLN A 284 5.72 -19.84 -21.71
CA GLN A 284 4.38 -20.10 -21.20
C GLN A 284 4.29 -21.60 -20.93
N ASP A 285 4.60 -22.01 -19.70
CA ASP A 285 4.29 -23.37 -19.27
C ASP A 285 2.77 -23.45 -19.03
N ASP A 286 2.06 -24.01 -20.01
CA ASP A 286 0.70 -24.53 -19.85
C ASP A 286 0.77 -25.72 -18.87
N VAL A 287 0.52 -25.45 -17.59
CA VAL A 287 0.44 -26.51 -16.56
C VAL A 287 -1.03 -26.73 -16.20
N GLU A 288 -1.58 -27.86 -16.62
CA GLU A 288 -2.79 -28.43 -16.04
C GLU A 288 -2.50 -28.80 -14.56
N ILE A 289 -3.31 -28.28 -13.62
CA ILE A 289 -3.11 -28.51 -12.19
C ILE A 289 -4.16 -29.52 -11.69
N GLU A 290 -3.68 -30.70 -11.27
CA GLU A 290 -4.45 -31.58 -10.38
C GLU A 290 -4.61 -30.90 -9.02
N SER A 291 -5.87 -30.65 -8.65
CA SER A 291 -6.26 -30.07 -7.36
C SER A 291 -6.19 -31.14 -6.26
N GLY A 292 -5.09 -31.18 -5.53
CA GLY A 292 -5.02 -31.97 -4.30
C GLY A 292 -3.65 -31.89 -3.66
N LEU A 293 -3.50 -31.02 -2.66
CA LEU A 293 -2.66 -31.20 -1.45
C LEU A 293 -2.73 -29.93 -0.60
N GLU A 294 -2.79 -30.14 0.71
CA GLU A 294 -3.17 -29.24 1.81
C GLU A 294 -2.38 -27.90 1.83
N GLN A 295 -3.10 -26.79 2.04
CA GLN A 295 -2.52 -25.49 2.38
C GLN A 295 -1.92 -25.58 3.79
N SER A 296 -0.62 -25.82 3.91
CA SER A 296 0.09 -26.00 5.18
C SER A 296 1.07 -24.84 5.43
N ASP A 297 0.87 -24.11 6.53
CA ASP A 297 1.80 -23.34 7.38
C ASP A 297 2.92 -22.48 6.73
N ALA A 298 2.81 -22.11 5.46
CA ALA A 298 3.85 -21.34 4.76
C ALA A 298 4.17 -19.99 5.43
N PHE A 299 3.20 -19.34 6.11
CA PHE A 299 3.39 -18.04 6.74
C PHE A 299 4.19 -18.11 8.05
N ALA A 300 4.18 -19.24 8.76
CA ALA A 300 4.84 -19.38 10.07
C ALA A 300 6.38 -19.26 9.96
N ALA A 301 6.95 -19.72 8.84
CA ALA A 301 8.38 -19.61 8.57
C ALA A 301 8.89 -18.14 8.50
N TYR A 302 7.99 -17.18 8.28
CA TYR A 302 8.33 -15.77 8.07
C TYR A 302 8.09 -14.90 9.29
N PHE A 303 7.69 -15.43 10.46
CA PHE A 303 7.50 -14.58 11.63
C PHE A 303 8.80 -13.87 12.04
N ALA A 304 8.69 -12.55 12.26
CA ALA A 304 9.81 -11.74 12.72
C ALA A 304 10.13 -11.99 14.20
N ASP A 305 9.10 -12.31 15.00
CA ASP A 305 9.20 -12.46 16.46
C ASP A 305 9.21 -13.95 16.89
N GLY A 306 9.46 -14.90 15.97
CA GLY A 306 9.38 -16.34 16.22
C GLY A 306 7.93 -16.85 16.31
N ASP A 307 7.64 -17.81 17.18
CA ASP A 307 6.28 -18.39 17.37
C ASP A 307 5.26 -17.43 18.04
N LYS A 308 5.45 -16.11 17.93
CA LYS A 308 4.55 -15.10 18.49
C LYS A 308 3.67 -14.52 17.39
N GLU A 309 2.41 -14.94 17.36
CA GLU A 309 1.43 -14.46 16.38
C GLU A 309 0.78 -13.12 16.76
N LEU A 310 0.59 -12.88 18.06
CA LEU A 310 -0.21 -11.78 18.61
C LEU A 310 0.47 -11.11 19.82
N ASP A 311 0.45 -9.78 19.82
CA ASP A 311 0.77 -8.97 21.00
C ASP A 311 -0.38 -9.06 22.02
N ARG A 312 -0.04 -9.21 23.31
CA ARG A 312 -1.02 -9.11 24.41
C ARG A 312 -1.37 -7.65 24.68
N ASP A 313 -2.47 -7.43 25.38
CA ASP A 313 -2.95 -6.09 25.70
C ASP A 313 -1.90 -5.27 26.48
N PRO A 314 -1.74 -3.97 26.18
CA PRO A 314 -0.84 -3.11 26.93
C PRO A 314 -1.45 -2.75 28.30
N GLU A 315 -0.67 -2.91 29.37
CA GLU A 315 -1.03 -2.57 30.75
C GLU A 315 -0.03 -1.55 31.33
N PHE A 316 -0.51 -0.68 32.23
CA PHE A 316 0.37 0.26 32.92
C PHE A 316 1.19 -0.46 34.01
N ASN A 317 2.52 -0.45 33.86
CA ASN A 317 3.41 -1.01 34.87
C ASN A 317 3.93 0.10 35.79
N ARG A 318 3.65 -0.05 37.10
CA ARG A 318 4.02 0.95 38.12
C ARG A 318 5.52 0.99 38.41
N GLU A 319 6.22 -0.13 38.24
CA GLU A 319 7.66 -0.23 38.54
C GLU A 319 8.50 0.52 37.51
N LEU A 320 8.11 0.44 36.23
CA LEU A 320 8.77 1.14 35.13
C LEU A 320 8.17 2.53 34.84
N GLY A 321 6.94 2.79 35.27
CA GLY A 321 6.20 4.00 34.91
C GLY A 321 5.83 4.07 33.42
N LEU A 322 5.77 2.91 32.75
CA LEU A 322 5.54 2.78 31.31
C LEU A 322 4.32 1.88 31.03
N ALA A 323 3.73 2.05 29.86
CA ALA A 323 2.84 1.04 29.29
C ALA A 323 3.69 -0.12 28.74
N VAL A 324 3.43 -1.33 29.21
CA VAL A 324 4.12 -2.55 28.78
C VAL A 324 3.13 -3.58 28.29
N GLU A 325 3.55 -4.47 27.41
CA GLU A 325 2.74 -5.64 27.07
C GLU A 325 2.47 -6.48 28.32
N LYS A 326 1.22 -6.92 28.53
CA LYS A 326 0.84 -7.77 29.66
C LYS A 326 1.77 -8.99 29.76
N LEU A 327 2.30 -9.26 30.96
CA LEU A 327 3.21 -10.38 31.20
C LEU A 327 2.52 -11.74 31.03
N LYS A 328 3.31 -12.79 30.77
CA LYS A 328 2.79 -14.17 30.70
C LYS A 328 2.51 -14.61 32.14
N ASP A 329 1.50 -15.43 32.34
CA ASP A 329 1.20 -15.97 33.66
C ASP A 329 2.44 -16.67 34.25
N GLY A 330 2.79 -16.30 35.49
CA GLY A 330 3.98 -16.81 36.19
C GLY A 330 5.29 -16.06 35.93
N PHE A 331 5.31 -15.04 35.05
CA PHE A 331 6.48 -14.18 34.84
C PHE A 331 6.38 -12.87 35.61
N THR A 332 7.52 -12.38 36.11
CA THR A 332 7.68 -11.05 36.70
C THR A 332 8.70 -10.24 35.90
N LEU A 333 8.66 -8.91 35.99
CA LEU A 333 9.64 -8.07 35.28
C LEU A 333 11.08 -8.35 35.72
N SER A 334 11.32 -8.43 37.03
CA SER A 334 12.64 -8.77 37.56
C SER A 334 13.10 -10.14 37.07
N GLY A 335 12.21 -11.14 37.06
CA GLY A 335 12.53 -12.48 36.55
C GLY A 335 12.78 -12.55 35.05
N LEU A 336 12.25 -11.61 34.26
CA LEU A 336 12.56 -11.47 32.83
C LEU A 336 13.86 -10.68 32.59
N TRP A 337 14.26 -9.83 33.52
CA TRP A 337 15.44 -8.98 33.41
C TRP A 337 16.72 -9.67 33.89
N GLU A 338 16.61 -10.46 34.96
CA GLU A 338 17.72 -11.21 35.52
C GLU A 338 18.12 -12.37 34.60
N VAL A 339 19.40 -12.43 34.25
CA VAL A 339 19.98 -13.59 33.54
C VAL A 339 20.35 -14.62 34.60
N VAL A 340 19.66 -15.76 34.63
CA VAL A 340 20.10 -16.91 35.45
C VAL A 340 21.42 -17.41 34.88
N GLN A 341 22.50 -17.32 35.66
CA GLN A 341 23.81 -17.90 35.33
C GLN A 341 23.83 -19.42 35.48
#